data_AF-A0A0J6S9Z4-F1
#
_entry.id   AF-A0A0J6S9Z4-F1
#
_cell.length_a   1.000
_cell.length_b   1.000
_cell.length_c   1.000
_cell.angle_alpha   90.00
_cell.angle_beta   90.00
_cell.angle_gamma   90.00
#
_symmetry.space_group_name_H-M   'P 1'
#
loop_
_entity.id
_entity.type
_entity.pdbx_description
1 polymer ?
#
loop_
_entity_poly.entity_id
_entity_poly.type
_entity_poly.pdbx_seq_one_letter_code
_entity_poly.pdbx_strand_id
1 'polypeptide(L)'
;MKHPTSRLLHAYWDGLRGARAAPERGEIEPGEIRHVLADSLILEIDAPRQAATVRLAGTRLCALFGAELRGLSFADLWGEMPAADPWRLVEAVIQETAGVVVGLVGVT
;
A
#
# COMPACT_ATOMS: atom_id res chain seq x y z
N MET A 1 -0.50 -15.36 2.83
CA MET A 1 -1.22 -14.11 3.15
C MET A 1 -2.48 -14.42 3.96
N LYS A 2 -2.63 -13.81 5.15
CA LYS A 2 -3.71 -14.16 6.10
C LYS A 2 -5.00 -13.34 5.92
N HIS A 3 -4.90 -12.07 5.51
CA HIS A 3 -6.07 -11.19 5.40
C HIS A 3 -6.80 -11.36 4.04
N PRO A 4 -8.14 -11.52 4.01
CA PRO A 4 -8.92 -11.68 2.78
C PRO A 4 -8.72 -10.53 1.77
N THR A 5 -8.71 -9.28 2.24
CA THR A 5 -8.49 -8.08 1.41
C THR A 5 -7.17 -8.15 0.65
N SER A 6 -6.07 -8.49 1.33
CA SER A 6 -4.75 -8.60 0.70
C SER A 6 -4.75 -9.68 -0.39
N ARG A 7 -5.42 -10.83 -0.13
CA ARG A 7 -5.53 -11.92 -1.12
C ARG A 7 -6.31 -11.50 -2.36
N LEU A 8 -7.42 -10.80 -2.19
CA LEU A 8 -8.25 -10.31 -3.29
C LEU A 8 -7.49 -9.29 -4.13
N LEU A 9 -6.85 -8.31 -3.49
CA LEU A 9 -6.07 -7.29 -4.19
C LEU A 9 -4.88 -7.91 -4.93
N HIS A 10 -4.17 -8.86 -4.32
CA HIS A 10 -3.09 -9.56 -5.00
C HIS A 10 -3.59 -10.40 -6.18
N ALA A 11 -4.68 -11.16 -6.03
CA ALA A 11 -5.22 -11.97 -7.12
C ALA A 11 -5.64 -11.10 -8.31
N TYR A 12 -6.24 -9.94 -8.04
CA TYR A 12 -6.57 -8.96 -9.06
C TYR A 12 -5.31 -8.41 -9.76
N TRP A 13 -4.31 -7.98 -8.99
CA TRP A 13 -3.02 -7.51 -9.51
C TRP A 13 -2.31 -8.56 -10.36
N ASP A 14 -2.31 -9.82 -9.90
CA ASP A 14 -1.68 -10.96 -10.57
C ASP A 14 -2.39 -11.29 -11.89
N GLY A 15 -3.73 -11.22 -11.90
CA GLY A 15 -4.53 -11.37 -13.11
C GLY A 15 -4.23 -10.31 -14.17
N LEU A 16 -4.08 -9.04 -13.76
CA LEU A 16 -3.76 -7.95 -14.69
C LEU A 16 -2.32 -8.04 -15.21
N ARG A 17 -1.34 -8.29 -14.35
CA ARG A 17 0.08 -8.29 -14.76
C ARG A 17 0.40 -9.44 -15.72
N GLY A 18 -0.25 -10.59 -15.56
CA GLY A 18 0.07 -11.81 -16.29
C GLY A 18 1.55 -12.21 -16.09
N ALA A 19 2.31 -12.32 -17.18
CA ALA A 19 3.74 -12.63 -17.13
C ALA A 19 4.65 -11.43 -16.78
N ARG A 20 4.10 -10.21 -16.72
CA ARG A 20 4.87 -8.98 -16.44
C ARG A 20 5.12 -8.83 -14.93
N ALA A 21 6.10 -8.00 -14.56
CA ALA A 21 6.39 -7.68 -13.17
C ALA A 21 5.24 -6.92 -12.48
N ALA A 22 4.56 -6.03 -13.21
CA ALA A 22 3.44 -5.23 -12.74
C ALA A 22 2.49 -4.91 -13.91
N PRO A 23 1.19 -4.66 -13.65
CA PRO A 23 0.30 -4.09 -14.63
C PRO A 23 0.61 -2.60 -14.83
N GLU A 24 0.19 -2.05 -15.96
CA GLU A 24 0.18 -0.62 -16.18
C GLU A 24 -0.90 0.04 -15.33
N ARG A 25 -0.65 1.27 -14.90
CA ARG A 25 -1.60 2.03 -14.08
C ARG A 25 -2.99 2.16 -14.75
N GLY A 26 -3.04 2.28 -16.07
CA GLY A 26 -4.28 2.40 -16.84
C GLY A 26 -5.11 1.12 -16.89
N GLU A 27 -4.52 -0.04 -16.60
CA GLU A 27 -5.23 -1.33 -16.57
C GLU A 27 -5.97 -1.55 -15.25
N ILE A 28 -5.62 -0.80 -14.21
CA ILE A 28 -6.26 -0.88 -12.90
C ILE A 28 -7.61 -0.16 -12.96
N GLU A 29 -8.69 -0.92 -13.09
CA GLU A 29 -10.06 -0.44 -12.96
C GLU A 29 -10.52 -0.47 -11.48
N PRO A 30 -10.71 0.69 -10.82
CA PRO A 30 -11.14 0.72 -9.42
C PRO A 30 -12.48 0.02 -9.18
N GLY A 31 -13.39 0.02 -10.16
CA GLY A 31 -14.70 -0.64 -10.05
C GLY A 31 -14.64 -2.15 -9.77
N GLU A 32 -13.62 -2.83 -10.30
CA GLU A 32 -13.40 -4.27 -10.13
C GLU A 32 -12.95 -4.62 -8.70
N ILE A 33 -12.23 -3.70 -8.04
CA ILE A 33 -11.76 -3.85 -6.65
C ILE A 33 -12.58 -3.04 -5.64
N ARG A 34 -13.77 -2.57 -6.01
CA ARG A 34 -14.60 -1.68 -5.17
C ARG A 34 -14.83 -2.16 -3.74
N HIS A 35 -14.85 -3.48 -3.54
CA HIS A 35 -15.10 -4.14 -2.26
C HIS A 35 -13.88 -4.10 -1.32
N VAL A 36 -12.68 -3.84 -1.84
CA VAL A 36 -11.44 -3.68 -1.05
C VAL A 36 -10.89 -2.25 -1.08
N LEU A 37 -11.42 -1.36 -1.94
CA LEU A 37 -10.95 0.03 -2.06
C LEU A 37 -10.96 0.77 -0.72
N ALA A 38 -11.98 0.57 0.11
CA ALA A 38 -12.10 1.25 1.40
C ALA A 38 -10.97 0.88 2.38
N ASP A 39 -10.35 -0.28 2.21
CA ASP A 39 -9.24 -0.79 3.02
C ASP A 39 -7.88 -0.72 2.27
N SER A 40 -7.81 0.00 1.15
CA SER A 40 -6.63 0.08 0.28
C SER A 40 -6.05 1.50 0.22
N LEU A 41 -4.75 1.62 -0.06
CA LEU A 41 -4.09 2.89 -0.31
C LEU A 41 -3.19 2.80 -1.55
N ILE A 42 -2.82 3.95 -2.11
CA ILE A 42 -1.86 4.07 -3.22
C ILE A 42 -0.74 5.01 -2.79
N LEU A 43 0.50 4.59 -2.99
CA LEU A 43 1.70 5.39 -2.72
C LEU A 43 2.21 6.05 -4.00
N GLU A 44 2.66 7.29 -3.87
CA GLU A 44 3.62 7.91 -4.79
C GLU A 44 5.01 7.67 -4.23
N ILE A 45 5.93 7.25 -5.09
CA ILE A 45 7.29 6.88 -4.68
C ILE A 45 8.26 7.88 -5.29
N ASP A 46 9.06 8.53 -4.44
CA ASP A 46 10.23 9.33 -4.80
C ASP A 46 11.49 8.58 -4.33
N ALA A 47 11.95 7.65 -5.17
CA ALA A 47 13.07 6.77 -4.85
C ALA A 47 14.39 7.53 -4.59
N PRO A 48 14.78 8.57 -5.37
CA PRO A 48 15.97 9.36 -5.08
C PRO A 48 15.97 10.03 -3.71
N ARG A 49 14.79 10.43 -3.21
CA ARG A 49 14.63 11.03 -1.88
C ARG A 49 14.28 10.04 -0.78
N GLN A 50 14.20 8.74 -1.11
CA GLN A 50 13.77 7.69 -0.19
C GLN A 50 12.44 8.02 0.50
N ALA A 51 11.49 8.57 -0.26
CA ALA A 51 10.23 9.05 0.27
C ALA A 51 9.04 8.38 -0.43
N ALA A 52 7.99 8.10 0.34
CA ALA A 52 6.71 7.64 -0.19
C ALA A 52 5.58 8.45 0.43
N THR A 53 4.65 8.91 -0.40
CA THR A 53 3.51 9.75 0.02
C THR A 53 2.21 9.05 -0.34
N VAL A 54 1.22 9.10 0.55
CA VAL A 54 -0.10 8.53 0.27
C VAL A 54 -0.84 9.41 -0.74
N ARG A 55 -1.12 8.90 -1.94
CA ARG A 55 -1.92 9.61 -2.97
C ARG A 55 -3.42 9.42 -2.80
N LEU A 56 -3.78 8.24 -2.35
CA LEU A 56 -5.16 7.80 -2.17
C LEU A 56 -5.18 6.90 -0.94
N ALA A 57 -6.18 7.09 -0.09
CA ALA A 57 -6.48 6.18 1.00
C ALA A 57 -7.97 5.90 1.02
N GLY A 58 -8.31 4.64 1.26
CA GLY A 58 -9.68 4.21 1.46
C GLY A 58 -10.25 4.76 2.77
N THR A 59 -11.56 4.97 2.79
CA THR A 59 -12.26 5.61 3.92
C THR A 59 -12.16 4.85 5.23
N ARG A 60 -12.05 3.51 5.20
CA ARG A 60 -11.87 2.70 6.43
C ARG A 60 -10.46 2.83 6.98
N LEU A 61 -9.45 3.01 6.12
CA LEU A 61 -8.09 3.34 6.58
C LEU A 61 -8.07 4.71 7.25
N CYS A 62 -8.65 5.75 6.61
CA CYS A 62 -8.73 7.08 7.24
C CYS A 62 -9.46 7.03 8.59
N ALA A 63 -10.56 6.27 8.69
CA ALA A 63 -11.27 6.07 9.95
C ALA A 63 -10.43 5.34 11.02
N LEU A 64 -9.64 4.32 10.62
CA LEU A 64 -8.75 3.59 11.52
C LEU A 64 -7.66 4.48 12.12
N PHE A 65 -7.08 5.37 11.32
CA PHE A 65 -6.06 6.32 11.74
C PHE A 65 -6.63 7.60 12.36
N GLY A 66 -7.96 7.80 12.32
CA GLY A 66 -8.62 9.00 12.82
C GLY A 66 -8.28 10.30 12.06
N ALA A 67 -7.70 10.19 10.86
CA ALA A 67 -7.23 11.32 10.07
C ALA A 67 -7.29 11.02 8.56
N GLU A 68 -7.33 12.08 7.74
CA GLU A 68 -7.13 11.95 6.30
C GLU A 68 -5.67 11.61 6.02
N LEU A 69 -5.44 10.46 5.38
CA LEU A 69 -4.09 9.97 5.11
C LEU A 69 -3.48 10.56 3.83
N ARG A 70 -4.30 11.03 2.90
CA ARG A 70 -3.83 11.59 1.64
C ARG A 70 -2.88 12.76 1.88
N GLY A 71 -1.71 12.68 1.27
CA GLY A 71 -0.64 13.68 1.37
C GLY A 71 0.32 13.45 2.53
N LEU A 72 0.03 12.53 3.45
CA LEU A 72 0.95 12.17 4.52
C LEU A 72 2.09 11.28 4.00
N SER A 73 3.22 11.35 4.69
CA SER A 73 4.32 10.43 4.47
C SER A 73 3.90 9.02 4.91
N PHE A 74 4.24 8.02 4.11
CA PHE A 74 4.00 6.62 4.47
C PHE A 74 4.73 6.23 5.76
N ALA A 75 5.90 6.81 6.00
CA ALA A 75 6.68 6.55 7.21
C ALA A 75 5.95 7.00 8.49
N ASP A 76 5.11 8.04 8.41
CA ASP A 76 4.37 8.59 9.55
C ASP A 76 3.37 7.57 10.14
N LEU A 77 2.98 6.55 9.37
CA LEU A 77 2.06 5.51 9.83
C LEU A 77 2.68 4.60 10.92
N TRP A 78 3.99 4.64 11.12
CA TRP A 78 4.71 3.85 12.14
C TRP A 78 5.07 4.65 13.41
N GLY A 79 4.65 5.93 13.51
CA GLY A 79 4.98 6.80 14.64
C GLY A 79 6.42 7.31 14.64
N GLU A 80 6.83 7.99 15.72
CA GLU A 80 8.09 8.74 15.77
C GLU A 80 9.36 7.87 15.86
N MET A 81 9.25 6.66 16.43
CA MET A 81 10.39 5.75 16.64
C MET A 81 10.04 4.33 16.18
N PRO A 82 10.01 4.09 14.86
CA PRO A 82 9.72 2.76 14.34
C PRO A 82 10.87 1.79 14.65
N ALA A 83 10.54 0.54 14.97
CA ALA A 83 11.56 -0.49 15.24
C ALA A 83 12.45 -0.81 14.01
N ALA A 84 11.97 -0.49 12.81
CA ALA A 84 12.70 -0.56 11.56
C ALA A 84 12.23 0.55 10.62
N ASP A 85 13.11 1.02 9.76
CA ASP A 85 12.80 2.05 8.76
C ASP A 85 11.69 1.58 7.80
N PRO A 86 10.51 2.25 7.79
CA PRO A 86 9.40 1.91 6.90
C PRO A 86 9.76 1.99 5.41
N TRP A 87 10.73 2.83 5.04
CA TRP A 87 11.17 2.94 3.64
C TRP A 87 11.71 1.62 3.10
N ARG A 88 12.35 0.80 3.94
CA ARG A 88 12.86 -0.52 3.52
C ARG A 88 11.78 -1.45 2.96
N LEU A 89 10.53 -1.27 3.40
CA LEU A 89 9.39 -2.03 2.87
C LEU A 89 9.11 -1.64 1.43
N VAL A 90 9.12 -0.34 1.15
CA VAL A 90 8.92 0.22 -0.19
C VAL A 90 10.09 -0.17 -1.10
N GLU A 91 11.32 -0.04 -0.60
CA GLU A 91 12.53 -0.44 -1.32
C GLU A 91 12.50 -1.92 -1.73
N ALA A 92 12.13 -2.83 -0.82
CA ALA A 92 12.01 -4.25 -1.13
C ALA A 92 11.01 -4.53 -2.26
N VAL A 93 9.83 -3.89 -2.26
CA VAL A 93 8.84 -4.06 -3.33
C VAL A 93 9.37 -3.56 -4.68
N ILE A 94 10.06 -2.42 -4.70
CA ILE A 94 10.60 -1.84 -5.93
C ILE A 94 11.72 -2.70 -6.51
N GLN A 95 12.66 -3.15 -5.67
CA GLN A 95 13.87 -3.86 -6.11
C GLN A 95 13.58 -5.32 -6.47
N GLU A 96 12.72 -5.99 -5.69
CA GLU A 96 12.47 -7.43 -5.86
C GLU A 96 11.27 -7.71 -6.77
N THR A 97 10.48 -6.70 -7.14
CA THR A 97 9.22 -6.87 -7.88
C THR A 97 8.28 -7.89 -7.23
N ALA A 98 8.33 -7.97 -5.89
CA ALA A 98 7.62 -8.94 -5.09
C ALA A 98 6.66 -8.23 -4.13
N GLY A 99 5.51 -8.87 -3.87
CA GLY A 99 4.56 -8.38 -2.86
C GLY A 99 5.08 -8.63 -1.44
N VAL A 100 5.06 -7.60 -0.60
CA VAL A 100 5.45 -7.70 0.81
C VAL A 100 4.19 -7.67 1.70
N VAL A 101 4.18 -8.48 2.76
CA VAL A 101 3.14 -8.47 3.79
C VAL A 101 3.77 -8.07 5.12
N VAL A 102 3.25 -7.00 5.71
CA VAL A 102 3.72 -6.46 6.99
C VAL A 102 2.57 -6.40 7.97
N GLY A 103 2.84 -6.67 9.24
CA GLY A 103 1.90 -6.45 10.33
C GLY A 103 2.23 -5.15 11.06
N LEU A 104 1.22 -4.31 11.29
CA LEU A 104 1.29 -3.17 12.20
C LEU A 104 0.34 -3.46 13.36
N VAL A 105 0.79 -3.19 14.59
CA VAL A 105 -0.05 -3.22 15.78
C VAL A 105 -0.20 -1.79 16.27
N GLY A 106 -1.41 -1.25 16.16
CA GLY A 106 -1.77 0.03 16.77
C GLY A 106 -2.05 -0.16 18.26
N VAL A 107 -1.61 0.80 19.07
CA VAL A 107 -2.02 0.92 20.48
C VAL A 107 -2.89 2.16 20.60
N THR A 108 -4.07 2.02 21.20
CA THR A 108 -4.99 3.12 21.53
C THR A 108 -4.83 3.56 22.97
#